data_AF-A0A958CPM9-F1
#
_entry.id   AF-A0A958CPM9-F1
#
_cell.length_a   1.000
_cell.length_b   1.000
_cell.length_c   1.000
_cell.angle_alpha   90.00
_cell.angle_beta   90.00
_cell.angle_gamma   90.00
#
_symmetry.space_group_name_H-M   'P 1'
#
loop_
_entity.id
_entity.type
_entity.pdbx_description
1 polymer ?
#
loop_
_entity_poly.entity_id
_entity_poly.type
_entity_poly.pdbx_seq_one_letter_code
_entity_poly.pdbx_strand_id
1 'polypeptide(L)'
;MSKRQSKQRKPSEPRPAAAPPSQARSGRITRTDVLIVLGAVLVSILVYANAVRGEFVYDDAKQIVGNQLIQDSRLFGKALVSDVWAFKGNAGQAWSNYWRPTFVVWLIVNNGLFGLNSTAGWHLSNILLHALVVVLAYGVLRQLRLSRAIAGVIVFIFAVHPVHVESVAWISGSPDLLMAAALLGSLWLVLSGLARPDWRKTAGAA
;
A
#
# COMPACT_ATOMS: atom_id res chain seq x y z
N MET A 1 -66.94 48.23 20.02
CA MET A 1 -65.83 48.63 19.12
C MET A 1 -64.51 48.24 19.77
N SER A 2 -63.94 47.08 19.43
CA SER A 2 -62.68 46.57 20.01
C SER A 2 -61.58 46.61 18.94
N LYS A 3 -60.56 47.45 19.15
CA LYS A 3 -59.42 47.61 18.24
C LYS A 3 -58.42 46.48 18.49
N ARG A 4 -58.33 45.51 17.57
CA ARG A 4 -57.23 44.53 17.53
C ARG A 4 -55.94 45.25 17.14
N GLN A 5 -55.00 45.36 18.08
CA GLN A 5 -53.65 45.82 17.78
C GLN A 5 -52.86 44.71 17.07
N SER A 6 -52.46 44.99 15.83
CA SER A 6 -51.51 44.20 15.05
C SER A 6 -50.12 44.31 15.69
N LYS A 7 -49.64 43.24 16.33
CA LYS A 7 -48.23 43.12 16.75
C LYS A 7 -47.36 42.94 15.52
N GLN A 8 -46.69 44.01 15.08
CA GLN A 8 -45.61 43.92 14.10
C GLN A 8 -44.50 42.99 14.62
N ARG A 9 -44.24 41.91 13.90
CA ARG A 9 -43.08 41.03 14.14
C ARG A 9 -41.81 41.77 13.68
N LYS A 10 -40.85 41.95 14.60
CA LYS A 10 -39.50 42.42 14.25
C LYS A 10 -38.86 41.48 13.23
N PRO A 11 -38.10 42.00 12.24
CA PRO A 11 -37.31 41.17 11.33
C PRO A 11 -36.34 40.31 12.15
N SER A 12 -36.33 39.00 11.91
CA SER A 12 -35.35 38.08 12.48
C SER A 12 -33.94 38.49 12.02
N GLU A 13 -33.03 38.72 12.95
CA GLU A 13 -31.61 38.94 12.65
C GLU A 13 -31.07 37.81 11.76
N PRO A 14 -30.22 38.11 10.76
CA PRO A 14 -29.56 37.09 9.97
C PRO A 14 -28.77 36.18 10.91
N ARG A 15 -29.09 34.88 10.89
CA ARG A 15 -28.33 33.86 11.60
C ARG A 15 -26.85 34.05 11.23
N PRO A 16 -25.91 34.22 12.19
CA PRO A 16 -24.51 34.40 11.85
C PRO A 16 -24.09 33.28 10.91
N ALA A 17 -23.59 33.66 9.73
CA ALA A 17 -23.14 32.73 8.72
C ALA A 17 -22.24 31.69 9.40
N ALA A 18 -22.53 30.40 9.18
CA ALA A 18 -21.73 29.32 9.71
C ALA A 18 -20.26 29.63 9.40
N ALA A 19 -19.43 29.65 10.45
CA ALA A 19 -18.00 29.92 10.30
C ALA A 19 -17.46 29.03 9.18
N PRO A 20 -16.66 29.58 8.24
CA PRO A 20 -16.13 28.80 7.14
C PRO A 20 -15.43 27.56 7.70
N PRO A 21 -15.64 26.36 7.13
CA PRO A 21 -15.00 25.14 7.60
C PRO A 21 -13.50 25.41 7.73
N SER A 22 -12.99 25.22 8.95
CA SER A 22 -11.66 25.64 9.40
C SER A 22 -10.63 25.59 8.27
N GLN A 23 -10.18 26.76 7.85
CA GLN A 23 -9.23 26.91 6.76
C GLN A 23 -7.99 26.05 7.04
N ALA A 24 -7.66 25.21 6.06
CA ALA A 24 -6.37 24.61 5.82
C ALA A 24 -5.58 24.12 7.06
N ARG A 25 -5.95 22.95 7.60
CA ARG A 25 -4.91 22.05 8.15
C ARG A 25 -4.08 21.51 6.99
N SER A 26 -3.23 22.37 6.44
CA SER A 26 -2.13 22.00 5.58
C SER A 26 -1.37 20.86 6.28
N GLY A 27 -1.38 19.68 5.65
CA GLY A 27 -0.79 18.44 6.16
C GLY A 27 0.73 18.50 6.18
N ARG A 28 1.31 19.42 6.96
CA ARG A 28 2.75 19.41 7.21
C ARG A 28 3.10 18.16 8.01
N ILE A 29 4.04 17.38 7.48
CA ILE A 29 4.70 16.29 8.20
C ILE A 29 5.42 16.92 9.40
N THR A 30 5.12 16.42 10.59
CA THR A 30 5.75 16.86 11.85
C THR A 30 6.71 15.80 12.37
N ARG A 31 7.54 16.16 13.36
CA ARG A 31 8.37 15.20 14.10
C ARG A 31 7.55 14.04 14.66
N THR A 32 6.34 14.30 15.14
CA THR A 32 5.43 13.25 15.64
C THR A 32 5.02 12.27 14.55
N ASP A 33 4.72 12.76 13.35
CA ASP A 33 4.37 11.90 12.21
C ASP A 33 5.56 10.99 11.85
N VAL A 34 6.79 11.53 11.84
CA VAL A 34 8.02 10.76 11.60
C VAL A 34 8.24 9.71 12.67
N LEU A 35 8.09 10.05 13.95
CA LEU A 35 8.27 9.10 15.06
C LEU A 35 7.24 7.96 15.02
N ILE A 36 5.99 8.26 14.68
CA ILE A 36 4.95 7.23 14.52
C ILE A 36 5.33 6.27 13.39
N VAL A 37 5.75 6.80 12.24
CA VAL A 37 6.13 5.97 11.08
C VAL A 37 7.37 5.14 11.39
N LEU A 38 8.42 5.73 11.97
CA LEU A 38 9.62 5.00 12.36
C LEU A 38 9.31 3.89 13.38
N GLY A 39 8.46 4.18 14.36
CA GLY A 39 8.00 3.18 15.32
C GLY A 39 7.21 2.05 14.66
N ALA A 40 6.29 2.37 13.75
CA ALA A 40 5.49 1.37 13.04
C ALA A 40 6.34 0.48 12.13
N VAL A 41 7.32 1.07 11.41
CA VAL A 41 8.29 0.34 10.58
C VAL A 41 9.18 -0.55 11.43
N LEU A 42 9.69 -0.05 12.56
CA LEU A 42 10.52 -0.85 13.45
C LEU A 42 9.73 -2.06 13.98
N VAL A 43 8.51 -1.84 14.47
CA VAL A 43 7.67 -2.92 14.99
C VAL A 43 7.28 -3.90 13.88
N SER A 44 6.95 -3.45 12.66
CA SER A 44 6.65 -4.36 11.55
C SER A 44 7.85 -5.25 11.23
N ILE A 45 9.06 -4.69 11.18
CA ILE A 45 10.27 -5.49 10.95
C ILE A 45 10.49 -6.50 12.08
N LEU A 46 10.39 -6.08 13.33
CA LEU A 46 10.66 -6.94 14.49
C LEU A 46 9.68 -8.11 14.60
N VAL A 47 8.39 -7.89 14.35
CA VAL A 47 7.35 -8.93 14.45
C VAL A 47 7.55 -10.03 13.41
N TYR A 48 8.00 -9.68 12.20
CA TYR A 48 8.23 -10.64 11.12
C TYR A 48 9.71 -11.06 10.97
N ALA A 49 10.60 -10.59 11.84
CA ALA A 49 12.04 -10.85 11.75
C ALA A 49 12.38 -12.35 11.82
N ASN A 50 11.54 -13.17 12.46
CA ASN A 50 11.74 -14.62 12.50
C ASN A 50 11.61 -15.29 11.12
N ALA A 51 10.87 -14.68 10.18
CA ALA A 51 10.67 -15.22 8.83
C ALA A 51 11.97 -15.35 8.05
N VAL A 52 13.00 -14.54 8.32
CA VAL A 52 14.29 -14.59 7.61
C VAL A 52 15.05 -15.90 7.81
N ARG A 53 14.64 -16.71 8.80
CA ARG A 53 15.18 -18.06 9.06
C ARG A 53 14.40 -19.15 8.33
N GLY A 54 13.36 -18.79 7.60
CA GLY A 54 12.52 -19.70 6.83
C GLY A 54 13.24 -20.23 5.58
N GLU A 55 12.71 -21.34 5.08
CA GLU A 55 13.14 -21.94 3.82
C GLU A 55 12.13 -21.62 2.71
N PHE A 56 12.47 -21.94 1.46
CA PHE A 56 11.50 -21.94 0.37
C PHE A 56 10.45 -23.02 0.63
N VAL A 57 9.18 -22.63 0.77
CA VAL A 57 8.07 -23.52 1.12
C VAL A 57 6.91 -23.39 0.14
N TYR A 58 6.05 -24.40 0.11
CA TYR A 58 4.85 -24.43 -0.75
C TYR A 58 5.18 -24.15 -2.23
N ASP A 59 4.60 -23.09 -2.80
CA ASP A 59 4.80 -22.75 -4.20
C ASP A 59 6.19 -22.19 -4.49
N ASP A 60 6.95 -21.75 -3.48
CA ASP A 60 8.32 -21.24 -3.66
C ASP A 60 9.21 -22.29 -4.33
N ALA A 61 9.07 -23.56 -3.93
CA ALA A 61 9.84 -24.67 -4.48
C ALA A 61 9.70 -24.78 -6.01
N LYS A 62 8.53 -24.42 -6.52
CA LYS A 62 8.20 -24.54 -7.94
C LYS A 62 8.33 -23.22 -8.69
N GLN A 63 7.79 -22.14 -8.13
CA GLN A 63 7.78 -20.80 -8.72
C GLN A 63 9.13 -20.09 -8.66
N ILE A 64 10.00 -20.50 -7.72
CA ILE A 64 11.31 -19.89 -7.49
C ILE A 64 12.42 -20.90 -7.80
N VAL A 65 12.53 -21.94 -6.98
CA VAL A 65 13.66 -22.89 -7.03
C VAL A 65 13.67 -23.70 -8.34
N GLY A 66 12.52 -24.20 -8.77
CA GLY A 66 12.38 -24.99 -10.00
C GLY A 66 12.14 -24.16 -11.27
N ASN A 67 12.10 -22.83 -11.20
CA ASN A 67 11.64 -21.99 -12.29
C ASN A 67 12.79 -21.35 -13.08
N GLN A 68 13.20 -22.00 -14.18
CA GLN A 68 14.24 -21.46 -15.06
C GLN A 68 13.88 -20.12 -15.71
N LEU A 69 12.59 -19.79 -15.85
CA LEU A 69 12.17 -18.53 -16.49
C LEU A 69 12.62 -17.29 -15.72
N ILE A 70 12.75 -17.39 -14.39
CA ILE A 70 13.22 -16.28 -13.55
C ILE A 70 14.72 -16.34 -13.25
N GLN A 71 15.39 -17.45 -13.58
CA GLN A 71 16.80 -17.70 -13.30
C GLN A 71 17.70 -17.41 -14.50
N ASP A 72 17.22 -17.70 -15.71
CA ASP A 72 17.97 -17.42 -16.94
C ASP A 72 17.56 -16.07 -17.53
N SER A 73 18.48 -15.11 -17.51
CA SER A 73 18.28 -13.77 -18.09
C SER A 73 17.82 -13.77 -19.56
N ARG A 74 18.19 -14.81 -20.33
CA ARG A 74 17.76 -14.97 -21.73
C ARG A 74 16.28 -15.27 -21.85
N LEU A 75 15.66 -15.77 -20.78
CA LEU A 75 14.25 -16.17 -20.74
C LEU A 75 13.34 -15.09 -20.13
N PHE A 76 13.86 -13.95 -19.65
CA PHE A 76 13.05 -12.92 -18.99
C PHE A 76 11.92 -12.39 -19.87
N GLY A 77 12.18 -12.15 -21.16
CA GLY A 77 11.13 -11.74 -22.11
C GLY A 77 9.99 -12.76 -22.19
N LYS A 78 10.34 -14.06 -22.24
CA LYS A 78 9.36 -15.16 -22.20
C LYS A 78 8.65 -15.21 -20.84
N ALA A 79 9.36 -15.04 -19.73
CA ALA A 79 8.80 -15.06 -18.39
C ALA A 79 7.67 -14.03 -18.21
N LEU A 80 7.83 -12.84 -18.77
CA LEU A 80 6.85 -11.74 -18.63
C LEU A 80 5.57 -11.93 -19.43
N VAL A 81 5.60 -12.74 -20.49
CA VAL A 81 4.41 -13.02 -21.32
C VAL A 81 3.82 -14.41 -21.07
N SER A 82 4.48 -15.22 -20.22
CA SER A 82 4.03 -16.56 -19.87
C SER A 82 3.12 -16.53 -18.63
N ASP A 83 2.32 -17.57 -18.46
CA ASP A 83 1.60 -17.78 -17.20
C ASP A 83 2.59 -18.04 -16.05
N VAL A 84 2.22 -17.68 -14.83
CA VAL A 84 3.09 -17.82 -13.65
C VAL A 84 3.45 -19.27 -13.35
N TRP A 85 2.71 -20.24 -13.90
CA TRP A 85 2.94 -21.68 -13.76
C TRP A 85 3.55 -22.32 -15.01
N ALA A 86 4.00 -21.52 -16.00
CA ALA A 86 4.48 -22.03 -17.29
C ALA A 86 5.65 -23.01 -17.18
N PHE A 87 6.42 -22.95 -16.08
CA PHE A 87 7.48 -23.90 -15.78
C PHE A 87 6.97 -25.32 -15.48
N LYS A 88 5.69 -25.51 -15.13
CA LYS A 88 5.11 -26.85 -14.97
C LYS A 88 4.95 -27.53 -16.32
N GLY A 89 5.19 -26.84 -17.44
CA GLY A 89 4.72 -27.26 -18.73
C GLY A 89 5.53 -28.01 -19.73
N ASN A 90 4.81 -28.92 -20.41
CA ASN A 90 5.21 -29.43 -21.70
C ASN A 90 5.40 -28.24 -22.63
N ALA A 91 6.57 -28.20 -23.26
CA ALA A 91 7.02 -27.10 -24.10
C ALA A 91 5.90 -26.63 -25.07
N GLY A 92 5.29 -25.48 -24.77
CA GLY A 92 4.33 -24.81 -25.65
C GLY A 92 2.90 -24.69 -25.14
N GLN A 93 2.51 -25.32 -24.03
CA GLN A 93 1.18 -25.14 -23.42
C GLN A 93 1.25 -24.42 -22.07
N ALA A 94 0.46 -23.35 -21.94
CA ALA A 94 0.25 -22.65 -20.69
C ALA A 94 -0.43 -23.58 -19.68
N TRP A 95 0.07 -23.62 -18.44
CA TRP A 95 -0.45 -24.52 -17.40
C TRP A 95 -1.70 -23.99 -16.75
N SER A 96 -1.84 -22.68 -16.79
CA SER A 96 -3.02 -21.96 -16.39
C SER A 96 -3.15 -20.67 -17.19
N ASN A 97 -4.21 -19.92 -16.93
CA ASN A 97 -4.40 -18.55 -17.38
C ASN A 97 -3.92 -17.50 -16.36
N TYR A 98 -3.08 -17.87 -15.38
CA TYR A 98 -2.62 -16.97 -14.32
C TYR A 98 -1.42 -16.13 -14.78
N TRP A 99 -1.68 -15.07 -15.55
CA TRP A 99 -0.67 -14.10 -15.92
C TRP A 99 -0.45 -13.07 -14.80
N ARG A 100 0.79 -12.95 -14.30
CA ARG A 100 1.16 -12.08 -13.16
C ARG A 100 2.51 -11.39 -13.39
N PRO A 101 2.63 -10.49 -14.37
CA PRO A 101 3.92 -9.94 -14.81
C PRO A 101 4.65 -9.19 -13.69
N THR A 102 3.94 -8.42 -12.86
CA THR A 102 4.54 -7.69 -11.73
C THR A 102 5.18 -8.63 -10.70
N PHE A 103 4.53 -9.78 -10.43
CA PHE A 103 5.09 -10.80 -9.56
C PHE A 103 6.30 -11.48 -10.21
N VAL A 104 6.24 -11.79 -11.50
CA VAL A 104 7.40 -12.37 -12.21
C VAL A 104 8.60 -11.42 -12.20
N VAL A 105 8.40 -10.11 -12.45
CA VAL A 105 9.45 -9.09 -12.32
C VAL A 105 10.02 -9.09 -10.90
N TRP A 106 9.16 -9.14 -9.88
CA TRP A 106 9.59 -9.21 -8.50
C TRP A 106 10.49 -10.43 -8.23
N LEU A 107 10.10 -11.61 -8.71
CA LEU A 107 10.90 -12.82 -8.58
C LEU A 107 12.25 -12.73 -9.31
N ILE A 108 12.26 -12.19 -10.53
CA ILE A 108 13.49 -11.97 -11.31
C ILE A 108 14.46 -11.06 -10.56
N VAL A 109 13.96 -9.92 -10.05
CA VAL A 109 14.77 -8.95 -9.31
C VAL A 109 15.34 -9.58 -8.04
N ASN A 110 14.50 -10.28 -7.25
CA ASN A 110 14.96 -10.94 -6.04
C ASN A 110 15.98 -12.05 -6.33
N ASN A 111 15.77 -12.84 -7.38
CA ASN A 111 16.74 -13.85 -7.79
C ASN A 111 18.07 -13.25 -8.22
N GLY A 112 18.05 -12.12 -8.93
CA GLY A 112 19.27 -11.39 -9.30
C GLY A 112 20.02 -10.80 -8.11
N LEU A 113 19.30 -10.38 -7.06
CA LEU A 113 19.89 -9.76 -5.85
C LEU A 113 20.40 -10.78 -4.83
N PHE A 114 19.66 -11.87 -4.62
CA PHE A 114 19.89 -12.79 -3.50
C PHE A 114 20.27 -14.21 -3.95
N GLY A 115 19.99 -14.56 -5.21
CA GLY A 115 20.14 -15.93 -5.71
C GLY A 115 19.32 -16.94 -4.92
N LEU A 116 19.66 -18.23 -5.04
CA LEU A 116 18.95 -19.32 -4.37
C LEU A 116 19.73 -19.90 -3.16
N ASN A 117 20.96 -19.46 -2.95
CA ASN A 117 21.83 -19.96 -1.87
C ASN A 117 21.41 -19.47 -0.48
N SER A 118 20.61 -18.39 -0.41
CA SER A 118 20.08 -17.85 0.84
C SER A 118 18.65 -17.35 0.65
N THR A 119 17.75 -17.80 1.52
CA THR A 119 16.35 -17.37 1.58
C THR A 119 16.18 -16.07 2.36
N ALA A 120 17.14 -15.69 3.19
CA ALA A 120 17.03 -14.53 4.08
C ALA A 120 16.76 -13.22 3.32
N GLY A 121 17.40 -13.04 2.17
CA GLY A 121 17.19 -11.87 1.30
C GLY A 121 15.76 -11.79 0.74
N TRP A 122 15.18 -12.93 0.38
CA TRP A 122 13.81 -13.04 -0.12
C TRP A 122 12.75 -12.74 0.94
N HIS A 123 12.96 -13.22 2.17
CA HIS A 123 12.08 -12.85 3.29
C HIS A 123 12.24 -11.38 3.65
N LEU A 124 13.48 -10.88 3.68
CA LEU A 124 13.75 -9.48 3.98
C LEU A 124 13.07 -8.55 2.98
N SER A 125 13.06 -8.88 1.69
CA SER A 125 12.40 -8.03 0.70
C SER A 125 10.88 -7.97 0.88
N ASN A 126 10.21 -9.06 1.28
CA ASN A 126 8.79 -9.02 1.65
C ASN A 126 8.55 -8.20 2.93
N ILE A 127 9.40 -8.35 3.96
CA ILE A 127 9.32 -7.56 5.20
C ILE A 127 9.47 -6.06 4.91
N LEU A 128 10.44 -5.69 4.06
CA LEU A 128 10.65 -4.29 3.65
C LEU A 128 9.49 -3.77 2.80
N LEU A 129 8.90 -4.61 1.96
CA LEU A 129 7.74 -4.25 1.17
C LEU A 129 6.50 -4.02 2.07
N HIS A 130 6.30 -4.84 3.11
CA HIS A 130 5.29 -4.59 4.14
C HIS A 130 5.54 -3.29 4.91
N ALA A 131 6.79 -3.01 5.29
CA ALA A 131 7.15 -1.75 5.93
C ALA A 131 6.80 -0.55 5.03
N LEU A 132 7.02 -0.65 3.71
CA LEU A 132 6.57 0.36 2.75
C LEU A 132 5.03 0.49 2.74
N VAL A 133 4.30 -0.62 2.73
CA VAL A 133 2.82 -0.63 2.80
C VAL A 133 2.34 0.08 4.07
N VAL A 134 2.97 -0.18 5.22
CA VAL A 134 2.69 0.49 6.51
C VAL A 134 2.90 2.00 6.44
N VAL A 135 4.01 2.46 5.83
CA VAL A 135 4.29 3.90 5.62
C VAL A 135 3.20 4.54 4.75
N LEU A 136 2.85 3.89 3.63
CA LEU A 136 1.84 4.38 2.70
C LEU A 136 0.45 4.41 3.35
N ALA A 137 0.09 3.39 4.13
CA ALA A 137 -1.15 3.33 4.87
C ALA A 137 -1.26 4.51 5.84
N TYR A 138 -0.22 4.81 6.61
CA TYR A 138 -0.19 6.00 7.47
C TYR A 138 -0.39 7.28 6.65
N GLY A 139 0.33 7.43 5.53
CA GLY A 139 0.20 8.56 4.62
C GLY A 139 -1.24 8.78 4.14
N VAL A 140 -1.94 7.72 3.74
CA VAL A 140 -3.35 7.76 3.36
C VAL A 140 -4.23 8.20 4.54
N LEU A 141 -4.06 7.61 5.73
CA LEU A 141 -4.82 7.99 6.93
C LEU A 141 -4.65 9.47 7.27
N ARG A 142 -3.44 10.03 7.09
CA ARG A 142 -3.19 11.47 7.27
C ARG A 142 -3.90 12.31 6.22
N GLN A 143 -3.94 11.87 4.96
CA GLN A 143 -4.67 12.57 3.90
C GLN A 143 -6.19 12.53 4.08
N LEU A 144 -6.71 11.46 4.69
CA LEU A 144 -8.11 11.36 5.11
C LEU A 144 -8.44 12.21 6.34
N ARG A 145 -7.49 13.04 6.81
CA ARG A 145 -7.64 14.02 7.90
C ARG A 145 -7.95 13.42 9.27
N LEU A 146 -7.61 12.15 9.50
CA LEU A 146 -7.67 11.56 10.85
C LEU A 146 -6.75 12.34 11.80
N SER A 147 -6.95 12.20 13.11
CA SER A 147 -5.97 12.73 14.09
C SER A 147 -4.72 11.86 14.11
N ARG A 148 -3.58 12.41 14.57
CA ARG A 148 -2.31 11.64 14.63
C ARG A 148 -2.43 10.43 15.56
N ALA A 149 -3.13 10.61 16.68
CA ALA A 149 -3.37 9.54 17.64
C ALA A 149 -4.16 8.38 16.99
N ILE A 150 -5.28 8.69 16.32
CA ILE A 150 -6.13 7.67 15.68
C ILE A 150 -5.37 7.00 14.53
N ALA A 151 -4.73 7.78 13.66
CA ALA A 151 -3.94 7.23 12.56
C ALA A 151 -2.77 6.36 13.06
N GLY A 152 -2.15 6.75 14.18
CA GLY A 152 -1.12 5.97 14.86
C GLY A 152 -1.65 4.62 15.34
N VAL A 153 -2.75 4.61 16.10
CA VAL A 153 -3.35 3.35 16.58
C VAL A 153 -3.70 2.42 15.42
N ILE A 154 -4.35 2.94 14.38
CA ILE A 154 -4.72 2.13 13.20
C ILE A 154 -3.47 1.55 12.52
N VAL A 155 -2.44 2.37 12.28
CA VAL A 155 -1.25 1.88 11.57
C VAL A 155 -0.46 0.88 12.39
N PHE A 156 -0.38 1.03 13.72
CA PHE A 156 0.28 0.05 14.58
C PHE A 156 -0.47 -1.28 14.61
N ILE A 157 -1.81 -1.26 14.71
CA ILE A 157 -2.63 -2.47 14.62
C ILE A 157 -2.41 -3.15 13.26
N PHE A 158 -2.48 -2.39 12.17
CA PHE A 158 -2.25 -2.90 10.81
C PHE A 158 -0.84 -3.50 10.65
N ALA A 159 0.20 -2.83 11.17
CA ALA A 159 1.58 -3.26 11.05
C ALA A 159 1.85 -4.65 11.66
N VAL A 160 1.13 -5.02 12.71
CA VAL A 160 1.34 -6.28 13.47
C VAL A 160 0.22 -7.30 13.29
N HIS A 161 -0.78 -7.00 12.46
CA HIS A 161 -1.98 -7.82 12.39
C HIS A 161 -1.65 -9.24 11.87
N PRO A 162 -1.98 -10.32 12.59
CA PRO A 162 -1.66 -11.69 12.18
C PRO A 162 -2.20 -12.11 10.81
N VAL A 163 -3.27 -11.46 10.32
CA VAL A 163 -3.79 -11.70 8.96
C VAL A 163 -2.75 -11.49 7.85
N HIS A 164 -1.73 -10.67 8.10
CA HIS A 164 -0.68 -10.39 7.12
C HIS A 164 0.44 -11.42 7.12
N VAL A 165 0.44 -12.39 8.04
CA VAL A 165 1.54 -13.37 8.16
C VAL A 165 1.77 -14.11 6.84
N GLU A 166 0.71 -14.52 6.14
CA GLU A 166 0.86 -15.21 4.85
C GLU A 166 1.51 -14.30 3.80
N SER A 167 1.02 -13.07 3.62
CA SER A 167 1.58 -12.14 2.64
C SER A 167 3.03 -11.72 2.96
N VAL A 168 3.41 -11.65 4.24
CA VAL A 168 4.72 -11.14 4.68
C VAL A 168 5.76 -12.24 4.85
N ALA A 169 5.41 -13.34 5.52
CA ALA A 169 6.37 -14.39 5.87
C ALA A 169 6.61 -15.37 4.73
N TRP A 170 5.60 -15.66 3.91
CA TRP A 170 5.76 -16.53 2.75
C TRP A 170 6.29 -15.75 1.54
N ILE A 171 7.35 -16.24 0.90
CA ILE A 171 8.05 -15.50 -0.17
C ILE A 171 7.12 -15.26 -1.36
N SER A 172 6.45 -16.30 -1.85
CA SER A 172 5.44 -16.20 -2.91
C SER A 172 4.15 -15.47 -2.49
N GLY A 173 4.00 -15.04 -1.23
CA GLY A 173 2.92 -14.16 -0.75
C GLY A 173 3.06 -12.70 -1.17
N SER A 174 4.18 -12.32 -1.80
CA SER A 174 4.47 -10.94 -2.22
C SER A 174 3.48 -10.27 -3.18
N PRO A 175 2.67 -10.95 -4.01
CA PRO A 175 1.66 -10.30 -4.85
C PRO A 175 0.73 -9.37 -4.08
N ASP A 176 0.30 -9.77 -2.87
CA ASP A 176 -0.59 -8.96 -2.03
C ASP A 176 0.08 -7.66 -1.58
N LEU A 177 1.36 -7.75 -1.22
CA LEU A 177 2.16 -6.61 -0.79
C LEU A 177 2.43 -5.63 -1.94
N LEU A 178 2.76 -6.16 -3.13
CA LEU A 178 2.98 -5.36 -4.34
C LEU A 178 1.70 -4.61 -4.74
N MET A 179 0.56 -5.31 -4.71
CA MET A 179 -0.74 -4.72 -4.98
C MET A 179 -1.08 -3.64 -3.94
N ALA A 180 -0.93 -3.94 -2.65
CA ALA A 180 -1.21 -3.00 -1.57
C ALA A 180 -0.35 -1.73 -1.67
N ALA A 181 0.95 -1.87 -1.96
CA ALA A 181 1.85 -0.74 -2.14
C ALA A 181 1.43 0.14 -3.33
N ALA A 182 1.09 -0.47 -4.47
CA ALA A 182 0.63 0.27 -5.64
C ALA A 182 -0.72 0.99 -5.39
N LEU A 183 -1.69 0.30 -4.78
CA LEU A 183 -3.00 0.86 -4.46
C LEU A 183 -2.91 1.99 -3.45
N LEU A 184 -2.22 1.80 -2.32
CA LEU A 184 -2.08 2.84 -1.32
C LEU A 184 -1.22 4.02 -1.83
N GLY A 185 -0.17 3.74 -2.60
CA GLY A 185 0.64 4.77 -3.23
C GLY A 185 -0.16 5.63 -4.20
N SER A 186 -0.93 5.00 -5.11
CA SER A 186 -1.81 5.72 -6.03
C SER A 186 -2.88 6.53 -5.30
N LEU A 187 -3.53 5.96 -4.29
CA LEU A 187 -4.53 6.64 -3.49
C LEU A 187 -3.93 7.85 -2.75
N TRP A 188 -2.74 7.68 -2.16
CA TRP A 188 -2.03 8.77 -1.51
C TRP A 188 -1.72 9.91 -2.47
N LEU A 189 -1.25 9.61 -3.69
CA LEU A 189 -0.98 10.61 -4.72
C LEU A 189 -2.25 11.33 -5.18
N VAL A 190 -3.35 10.60 -5.41
CA VAL A 190 -4.65 11.18 -5.81
C VAL A 190 -5.15 12.13 -4.73
N LEU A 191 -5.18 11.70 -3.46
CA LEU A 191 -5.62 12.53 -2.35
C LEU A 191 -4.72 13.76 -2.17
N SER A 192 -3.41 13.59 -2.36
CA SER A 192 -2.43 14.69 -2.32
C SER A 192 -2.67 15.71 -3.44
N GLY A 193 -3.04 15.25 -4.63
CA GLY A 193 -3.37 16.10 -5.78
C GLY A 193 -4.68 16.86 -5.59
N LEU A 194 -5.73 16.18 -5.12
CA LEU A 194 -7.04 16.79 -4.86
C LEU A 194 -6.99 17.88 -3.77
N ALA A 195 -6.04 17.79 -2.85
CA ALA A 195 -5.81 18.79 -1.81
C ALA A 195 -5.14 20.09 -2.31
N ARG A 196 -4.57 20.10 -3.53
CA ARG A 196 -3.94 21.29 -4.11
C ARG A 196 -4.99 22.20 -4.79
N PRO A 197 -5.05 23.51 -4.51
CA PRO A 197 -6.06 24.40 -5.11
C PRO A 197 -6.08 24.43 -6.64
N ASP A 198 -4.95 24.15 -7.29
CA ASP A 198 -4.76 24.37 -8.74
C ASP A 198 -5.08 23.17 -9.65
N TRP A 199 -5.43 21.99 -9.13
CA TRP A 199 -5.70 20.82 -10.00
C TRP A 199 -6.90 21.03 -10.94
N ARG A 200 -7.85 21.90 -10.55
CA ARG A 200 -9.00 22.29 -11.39
C ARG A 200 -8.60 23.18 -12.57
N LYS A 201 -7.50 23.92 -12.49
CA LYS A 201 -7.03 24.78 -13.58
C LYS A 201 -6.31 23.98 -14.67
N THR A 202 -5.67 22.88 -14.31
CA THR A 202 -5.00 21.98 -15.27
C THR A 202 -5.95 21.03 -15.98
N ALA A 203 -7.06 20.64 -15.35
CA ALA A 203 -8.05 19.72 -15.94
C ALA A 203 -9.05 20.41 -16.90
N GLY A 204 -9.18 21.74 -16.85
CA GLY A 204 -10.06 22.52 -17.73
C GLY A 204 -9.34 23.24 -18.88
N ALA A 205 -8.07 22.96 -19.10
CA ALA A 205 -7.24 23.56 -20.16
C ALA A 205 -6.97 22.60 -21.33
N ALA A 206 -7.71 21.48 -21.40
CA ALA A 206 -7.67 20.52 -22.51
C ALA A 206 -8.98 20.58 -23.30
#